data_AF-A0A3D4TEB9-F1
#
_entry.id   AF-A0A3D4TEB9-F1
#
_cell.length_a   1.000
_cell.length_b   1.000
_cell.length_c   1.000
_cell.angle_alpha   90.00
_cell.angle_beta   90.00
_cell.angle_gamma   90.00
#
_symmetry.space_group_name_H-M   'P 1'
#
loop_
_entity.id
_entity.type
_entity.pdbx_description
1 polymer ?
#
loop_
_entity_poly.entity_id
_entity_poly.type
_entity_poly.pdbx_seq_one_letter_code
_entity_poly.pdbx_strand_id
1 'polypeptide(L)' 'MKATLQYLFEHKTLSRNQAYEALLGIGKGLYNEHAITAFMTVYLMRSITIEELQGFQDA' A
#
# COMPACT_ATOMS: atom_id res chain seq x y z
N MET A 1 -6.92 -4.87 -4.43
CA MET A 1 -5.87 -5.07 -3.40
C MET A 1 -5.10 -6.39 -3.49
N LYS A 2 -5.70 -7.53 -3.89
CA LYS A 2 -4.99 -8.84 -3.91
C LYS A 2 -3.65 -8.83 -4.69
N ALA A 3 -3.64 -8.27 -5.90
CA ALA A 3 -2.42 -8.17 -6.72
C ALA A 3 -1.34 -7.29 -6.07
N THR A 4 -1.74 -6.15 -5.50
CA THR A 4 -0.84 -5.25 -4.76
C THR A 4 -0.20 -5.96 -3.57
N LEU A 5 -0.98 -6.68 -2.76
CA LEU A 5 -0.45 -7.43 -1.61
C LEU A 5 0.54 -8.52 -2.06
N GLN A 6 0.21 -9.28 -3.10
CA GLN A 6 1.11 -10.30 -3.64
C GLN A 6 2.45 -9.68 -4.10
N TYR A 7 2.38 -8.55 -4.80
CA TYR A 7 3.56 -7.79 -5.21
C TYR A 7 4.40 -7.33 -4.00
N LEU A 8 3.75 -6.83 -2.96
CA LEU A 8 4.40 -6.39 -1.73
C LEU A 8 5.02 -7.54 -0.92
N PHE A 9 4.41 -8.73 -0.92
CA PHE A 9 4.96 -9.93 -0.28
C PHE A 9 6.22 -10.46 -0.97
N GLU A 10 6.38 -10.18 -2.27
CA GLU A 10 7.63 -10.43 -3.01
C GLU A 10 8.73 -9.39 -2.68
N HIS A 11 8.56 -8.60 -1.62
CA HIS A 11 9.47 -7.53 -1.18
C HIS A 11 9.68 -6.42 -2.21
N LYS A 12 8.75 -6.30 -3.17
CA LYS A 12 8.76 -5.22 -4.15
C LYS A 12 8.10 -3.97 -3.56
N THR A 13 8.53 -2.81 -4.04
CA THR A 13 8.11 -1.50 -3.56
C THR A 13 7.16 -0.85 -4.56
N LEU A 14 6.15 -0.13 -4.08
CA LEU A 14 5.25 0.64 -4.93
C LEU A 14 5.96 1.92 -5.39
N SER A 15 5.65 2.36 -6.60
CA SER A 15 5.98 3.74 -6.99
C SER A 15 5.09 4.73 -6.26
N ARG A 16 5.48 6.02 -6.25
CA ARG A 16 4.68 7.12 -5.68
C ARG A 16 3.22 7.09 -6.14
N ASN A 17 2.97 6.92 -7.44
CA ASN A 17 1.60 6.87 -7.99
C ASN A 17 0.84 5.64 -7.51
N GLN A 18 1.49 4.48 -7.42
CA GLN A 18 0.85 3.25 -6.92
C GLN A 18 0.52 3.35 -5.44
N ALA A 19 1.40 3.96 -4.65
CA ALA A 19 1.21 4.23 -3.24
C ALA A 19 0.03 5.20 -3.01
N TYR A 20 -0.04 6.27 -3.81
CA TYR A 20 -1.15 7.23 -3.84
C TYR A 20 -2.49 6.55 -4.12
N GLU A 21 -2.58 5.81 -5.24
CA GLU A 21 -3.82 5.11 -5.64
C GLU A 21 -4.24 4.07 -4.60
N ALA A 22 -3.27 3.39 -3.95
CA ALA A 22 -3.56 2.44 -2.90
C ALA A 22 -4.26 3.10 -1.71
N LEU A 23 -3.72 4.21 -1.19
CA LEU A 23 -4.31 4.93 -0.05
C LEU A 23 -5.62 5.63 -0.43
N LEU A 24 -5.71 6.23 -1.61
CA LEU A 24 -6.94 6.82 -2.12
C LEU A 24 -8.06 5.78 -2.23
N GLY A 25 -7.74 4.56 -2.70
CA GLY A 25 -8.68 3.46 -2.75
C GLY A 25 -9.12 2.96 -1.37
N ILE A 26 -8.22 2.99 -0.38
CA ILE A 26 -8.55 2.70 1.03
C ILE A 26 -9.52 3.76 1.57
N GLY A 27 -9.22 5.05 1.40
CA GLY A 27 -10.08 6.15 1.85
C GLY A 27 -11.46 6.18 1.20
N LYS A 28 -11.55 5.72 -0.07
CA LYS A 28 -12.82 5.55 -0.79
C LYS A 28 -13.61 4.29 -0.40
N GLY A 29 -13.09 3.45 0.48
CA GLY A 29 -13.75 2.20 0.89
C GLY A 29 -13.80 1.12 -0.20
N LEU A 30 -12.88 1.17 -1.18
CA LEU A 30 -12.83 0.20 -2.29
C LEU A 30 -12.27 -1.16 -1.87
N TYR A 31 -11.75 -1.27 -0.64
CA TYR A 31 -11.12 -2.47 -0.11
C TYR A 31 -11.74 -2.87 1.22
N ASN A 32 -11.82 -4.18 1.45
CA ASN A 32 -12.31 -4.71 2.71
C ASN A 32 -11.28 -4.52 3.83
N GLU A 33 -11.76 -4.59 5.06
CA GLU A 33 -10.94 -4.42 6.26
C GLU A 33 -9.76 -5.40 6.29
N HIS A 34 -9.98 -6.67 5.96
CA HIS A 34 -8.93 -7.69 5.93
C HIS A 34 -7.76 -7.32 5.00
N ALA A 35 -8.05 -6.78 3.81
CA ALA A 35 -7.02 -6.36 2.87
C ALA A 35 -6.26 -5.12 3.34
N ILE A 36 -6.95 -4.20 4.03
CA ILE A 36 -6.33 -3.02 4.65
C ILE A 36 -5.41 -3.45 5.78
N THR A 37 -5.86 -4.35 6.67
CA THR A 37 -5.02 -4.90 7.74
C THR A 37 -3.79 -5.59 7.17
N ALA A 38 -3.94 -6.44 6.15
CA ALA A 38 -2.81 -7.10 5.49
C ALA A 38 -1.82 -6.09 4.88
N PHE A 39 -2.33 -5.03 4.24
CA PHE A 39 -1.50 -3.97 3.68
C PHE A 39 -0.66 -3.29 4.76
N MET A 40 -1.27 -2.90 5.88
CA MET A 40 -0.56 -2.29 7.01
C MET A 40 0.50 -3.23 7.60
N THR A 41 0.17 -4.52 7.76
CA THR A 41 1.13 -5.52 8.28
C THR A 41 2.38 -5.64 7.41
N VAL A 42 2.25 -5.56 6.08
CA VAL A 42 3.42 -5.62 5.20
C VAL A 42 4.39 -4.47 5.51
N TYR A 43 3.89 -3.25 5.74
CA TYR A 43 4.74 -2.10 6.12
C TYR A 43 5.25 -2.13 7.57
N LEU A 44 4.75 -3.03 8.41
CA LEU A 44 5.35 -3.32 9.72
C LEU A 44 6.53 -4.31 9.60
N MET A 45 6.52 -5.18 8.59
CA MET A 45 7.54 -6.22 8.40
C MET A 45 8.67 -5.80 7.46
N ARG A 46 8.47 -4.74 6.66
CA ARG A 46 9.48 -4.21 5.72
C ARG A 46 9.69 -2.72 5.91
N SER A 47 10.87 -2.24 5.54
CA SER A 47 11.15 -0.80 5.50
C SER A 47 10.38 -0.13 4.35
N ILE A 48 9.65 0.93 4.67
CA ILE A 48 8.98 1.77 3.69
C ILE A 48 9.99 2.66 2.96
N THR A 49 9.81 2.82 1.65
CA THR A 49 10.65 3.72 0.84
C THR A 49 10.14 5.16 0.86
N ILE A 50 11.01 6.11 0.49
CA ILE A 50 10.64 7.53 0.40
C ILE A 50 9.55 7.76 -0.66
N GLU A 51 9.61 7.05 -1.79
CA GLU A 51 8.59 7.18 -2.85
C GLU A 51 7.20 6.75 -2.37
N GLU A 52 7.13 5.64 -1.64
CA GLU A 52 5.89 5.14 -1.05
C GLU A 52 5.35 6.13 -0.03
N LEU A 53 6.21 6.64 0.86
CA LEU A 53 5.82 7.62 1.87
C LEU A 53 5.30 8.92 1.24
N GLN A 54 5.93 9.41 0.17
CA GLN A 54 5.45 10.58 -0.57
C GLN A 54 4.09 10.31 -1.21
N GLY A 55 3.91 9.14 -1.84
CA GLY A 55 2.62 8.77 -2.44
C GLY A 55 1.52 8.67 -1.40
N PHE A 56 1.85 8.17 -0.21
CA PHE A 56 0.93 8.12 0.92
C PHE A 56 0.58 9.50 1.49
N GLN A 57 1.53 10.43 1.49
CA GLN A 57 1.30 11.80 1.92
C GLN A 57 0.42 12.60 0.95
N ASP A 58 0.50 12.30 -0.34
CA ASP A 58 -0.27 12.99 -1.38
C ASP A 58 -1.75 12.57 -1.42
N ALA A 59 -2.09 11.38 -0.91
CA ALA A 59 -3.40 10.73 -1.02
C ALA A 59 -4.44 11.24 -0.01
#